data_AF-A0A5C7JAF6-F1
#
_entry.id   AF-A0A5C7JAF6-F1
#
_cell.length_a   1.000
_cell.length_b   1.000
_cell.length_c   1.000
_cell.angle_alpha   90.00
_cell.angle_beta   90.00
_cell.angle_gamma   90.00
#
_symmetry.space_group_name_H-M   'P 1'
#
loop_
_entity.id
_entity.type
_entity.pdbx_description
1 polymer ?
#
loop_
_entity_poly.entity_id
_entity_poly.type
_entity_poly.pdbx_seq_one_letter_code
_entity_poly.pdbx_strand_id
1 'polypeptide(L)'
;MATRSGAMARKTHHGSREAEYAFNPWRELCLRMPGMVDQAQSARVRAAKQDETAKRPASHRGYYVGASVLAFVQESEELGILELTAVSSKPKPDAEGICAERRLTDRIQRINRSSGLFYEPIGLVVIGEPQPDQATGFEPETLWMCSERCWPRIIQRGKVPQDCLVVTVRPNKHKTQVQIAEEIDAFYQNLVDGRRGREPITYDHDRASWSEIVDEFDRIIPRTVDPFESPEARRQSVEAARVAIQGGYGLRLVTG
;
A
#
# COMPACT_ATOMS: atom_id res chain seq x y z
N MET A 1 -12.93 -21.54 2.18
CA MET A 1 -11.71 -22.37 2.32
C MET A 1 -10.51 -21.50 2.05
N ALA A 2 -9.67 -21.26 3.06
CA ALA A 2 -8.47 -20.43 2.94
C ALA A 2 -7.26 -21.36 2.76
N THR A 3 -6.60 -21.27 1.61
CA THR A 3 -5.33 -21.95 1.35
C THR A 3 -4.22 -21.24 2.13
N ARG A 4 -3.70 -21.90 3.17
CA ARG A 4 -2.45 -21.53 3.83
C ARG A 4 -1.30 -22.02 2.95
N SER A 5 -0.54 -21.10 2.36
CA SER A 5 0.76 -21.41 1.78
C SER A 5 1.81 -21.05 2.83
N GLY A 6 2.41 -22.07 3.44
CA GLY A 6 3.55 -21.89 4.34
C GLY A 6 4.83 -21.74 3.51
N ALA A 7 5.58 -20.68 3.74
CA ALA A 7 6.94 -20.55 3.21
C ALA A 7 7.92 -21.10 4.26
N MET A 8 8.72 -22.08 3.85
CA MET A 8 9.83 -22.63 4.63
C MET A 8 10.99 -21.63 4.70
N ALA A 9 11.50 -21.40 5.90
CA ALA A 9 12.79 -20.74 6.12
C ALA A 9 13.93 -21.64 5.62
N ARG A 10 14.71 -21.20 4.62
CA ARG A 10 15.98 -21.82 4.27
C ARG A 10 17.11 -21.16 5.07
N LYS A 11 17.79 -21.94 5.89
CA LYS A 11 19.12 -21.60 6.42
C LYS A 11 20.14 -21.75 5.30
N THR A 12 20.94 -20.71 5.07
CA THR A 12 22.20 -20.83 4.32
C THR A 12 23.32 -20.19 5.13
N HIS A 13 24.28 -21.01 5.53
CA HIS A 13 25.60 -20.57 5.99
C HIS A 13 26.67 -21.05 5.01
N HIS A 14 27.71 -20.22 4.90
CA HIS A 14 29.03 -20.39 4.28
C HIS A 14 29.22 -19.97 2.81
N GLY A 15 29.87 -18.80 2.66
CA GLY A 15 31.18 -18.76 2.01
C GLY A 15 31.21 -18.26 0.57
N SER A 16 31.00 -16.96 0.36
CA SER A 16 31.70 -16.21 -0.70
C SER A 16 31.68 -14.71 -0.36
N ARG A 17 32.73 -13.98 -0.78
CA ARG A 17 32.90 -12.53 -0.58
C ARG A 17 32.02 -11.74 -1.58
N GLU A 18 30.74 -12.09 -1.68
CA GLU A 18 29.73 -11.24 -2.31
C GLU A 18 29.49 -10.07 -1.35
N ALA A 19 29.41 -8.84 -1.87
CA ALA A 19 29.02 -7.69 -1.06
C ALA A 19 27.72 -8.05 -0.33
N GLU A 20 27.77 -8.13 0.99
CA GLU A 20 26.66 -8.60 1.81
C GLU A 20 25.51 -7.61 1.63
N TYR A 21 24.48 -8.03 0.89
CA TYR A 21 23.31 -7.19 0.64
C TYR A 21 22.55 -7.00 1.95
N ALA A 22 22.29 -5.75 2.32
CA ALA A 22 21.44 -5.47 3.47
C ALA A 22 19.98 -5.80 3.13
N PHE A 23 19.26 -6.42 4.07
CA PHE A 23 17.84 -6.63 3.88
C PHE A 23 17.11 -5.29 3.89
N ASN A 24 16.33 -5.01 2.84
CA ASN A 24 15.58 -3.77 2.70
C ASN A 24 14.08 -4.07 2.43
N PRO A 25 13.18 -3.81 3.38
CA PRO A 25 11.76 -4.15 3.22
C PRO A 25 11.08 -3.30 2.13
N TRP A 26 11.56 -2.09 1.83
CA TRP A 26 11.04 -1.26 0.73
C TRP A 26 11.47 -1.78 -0.64
N ARG A 27 12.62 -2.44 -0.72
CA ARG A 27 13.00 -3.21 -1.92
C ARG A 27 12.08 -4.42 -2.12
N GLU A 28 11.75 -5.14 -1.04
CA GLU A 28 10.77 -6.23 -1.09
C GLU A 28 9.38 -5.71 -1.51
N LEU A 29 8.98 -4.53 -1.04
CA LEU A 29 7.77 -3.88 -1.51
C LEU A 29 7.79 -3.63 -3.02
N CYS A 30 8.90 -3.09 -3.55
CA CYS A 30 9.09 -2.90 -4.99
C CYS A 30 8.97 -4.21 -5.77
N LEU A 31 9.58 -5.28 -5.26
CA LEU A 31 9.52 -6.62 -5.86
C LEU A 31 8.09 -7.18 -5.89
N ARG A 32 7.31 -6.94 -4.84
CA ARG A 32 5.94 -7.47 -4.69
C ARG A 32 4.89 -6.60 -5.38
N MET A 33 5.21 -5.34 -5.69
CA MET A 33 4.27 -4.33 -6.16
C MET A 33 3.37 -4.80 -7.32
N PRO A 34 3.88 -5.39 -8.43
CA PRO A 34 3.02 -5.83 -9.52
C PRO A 34 2.02 -6.91 -9.08
N GLY A 35 2.48 -7.85 -8.26
CA GLY A 35 1.64 -8.90 -7.68
C GLY A 35 0.58 -8.34 -6.74
N MET A 36 0.92 -7.35 -5.92
CA MET A 36 -0.02 -6.68 -5.02
C MET A 36 -1.13 -5.96 -5.78
N VAL A 37 -0.79 -5.25 -6.87
CA VAL A 37 -1.74 -4.61 -7.79
C VAL A 37 -2.68 -5.65 -8.40
N ASP A 38 -2.13 -6.77 -8.90
CA ASP A 38 -2.92 -7.86 -9.48
C ASP A 38 -3.87 -8.52 -8.49
N GLN A 39 -3.42 -8.73 -7.25
CA GLN A 39 -4.24 -9.30 -6.19
C GLN A 39 -5.38 -8.38 -5.77
N ALA A 40 -5.10 -7.09 -5.57
CA ALA A 40 -6.11 -6.09 -5.23
C ALA A 40 -7.16 -5.97 -6.35
N GLN A 41 -6.73 -5.93 -7.61
CA GLN A 41 -7.62 -5.93 -8.78
C GLN A 41 -8.49 -7.19 -8.80
N SER A 42 -7.88 -8.36 -8.62
CA SER A 42 -8.58 -9.64 -8.64
C SER A 42 -9.58 -9.77 -7.49
N ALA A 43 -9.28 -9.24 -6.30
CA ALA A 43 -10.21 -9.17 -5.20
C ALA A 43 -11.42 -8.28 -5.53
N ARG A 44 -11.17 -7.08 -6.10
CA ARG A 44 -12.21 -6.15 -6.55
C ARG A 44 -13.15 -6.79 -7.59
N VAL A 45 -12.59 -7.35 -8.66
CA VAL A 45 -13.35 -7.98 -9.75
C VAL A 45 -14.16 -9.17 -9.26
N ARG A 46 -13.60 -10.02 -8.38
CA ARG A 46 -14.34 -11.15 -7.78
C ARG A 46 -15.54 -10.67 -6.98
N ALA A 47 -15.38 -9.61 -6.19
CA ALA A 47 -16.47 -9.07 -5.40
C ALA A 47 -17.57 -8.46 -6.27
N ALA A 48 -17.22 -7.77 -7.35
CA ALA A 48 -18.18 -7.23 -8.32
C ALA A 48 -19.01 -8.35 -8.98
N LYS A 49 -18.36 -9.40 -9.51
CA LYS A 49 -19.02 -10.54 -10.14
C LYS A 49 -19.95 -11.31 -9.19
N GLN A 50 -19.55 -11.43 -7.92
CA GLN A 50 -20.39 -12.07 -6.89
C GLN A 50 -21.68 -11.29 -6.60
N ASP A 51 -21.71 -9.98 -6.84
CA ASP A 51 -22.89 -9.15 -6.60
C ASP A 51 -23.87 -9.23 -7.76
N GLU A 52 -23.37 -9.14 -9.00
CA GLU A 52 -24.13 -9.33 -10.25
C GLU A 52 -24.94 -10.63 -10.22
N THR A 53 -24.32 -11.70 -9.72
CA THR A 53 -24.93 -13.04 -9.63
C THR A 53 -25.86 -13.22 -8.42
N ALA A 54 -25.71 -12.41 -7.36
CA ALA A 54 -26.42 -12.63 -6.10
C ALA A 54 -27.68 -11.77 -5.92
N LYS A 55 -28.10 -10.95 -6.92
CA LYS A 55 -29.13 -9.89 -6.75
C LYS A 55 -28.91 -9.06 -5.48
N ARG A 56 -27.64 -8.93 -5.05
CA ARG A 56 -27.29 -8.17 -3.87
C ARG A 56 -27.07 -6.72 -4.33
N PRO A 57 -27.47 -5.71 -3.52
CA PRO A 57 -27.13 -4.33 -3.81
C PRO A 57 -25.65 -4.08 -3.54
N ALA A 58 -25.02 -3.28 -4.41
CA ALA A 58 -23.61 -2.90 -4.43
C ALA A 58 -23.02 -2.54 -3.05
N SER A 59 -21.70 -2.70 -2.93
CA SER A 59 -20.91 -2.46 -1.71
C SER A 59 -21.02 -1.01 -1.18
N HIS A 60 -20.44 -0.70 0.00
CA HIS A 60 -20.49 0.64 0.59
C HIS A 60 -20.14 1.74 -0.45
N ARG A 61 -21.05 2.72 -0.62
CA ARG A 61 -21.00 3.80 -1.63
C ARG A 61 -21.29 3.38 -3.09
N GLY A 62 -21.59 2.11 -3.37
CA GLY A 62 -21.86 1.61 -4.73
C GLY A 62 -20.62 1.11 -5.48
N TYR A 63 -19.46 1.06 -4.81
CA TYR A 63 -18.18 0.76 -5.47
C TYR A 63 -17.46 -0.40 -4.80
N TYR A 64 -16.71 -1.17 -5.59
CA TYR A 64 -15.80 -2.19 -5.08
C TYR A 64 -14.41 -1.60 -4.98
N VAL A 65 -13.81 -1.70 -3.79
CA VAL A 65 -12.41 -1.32 -3.56
C VAL A 65 -11.65 -2.56 -3.12
N GLY A 66 -10.64 -2.95 -3.86
CA GLY A 66 -9.68 -3.98 -3.47
C GLY A 66 -8.44 -3.34 -2.84
N ALA A 67 -7.84 -3.99 -1.86
CA ALA A 67 -6.58 -3.53 -1.29
C ALA A 67 -5.64 -4.70 -1.00
N SER A 68 -4.34 -4.45 -1.10
CA SER A 68 -3.28 -5.34 -0.64
C SER A 68 -2.32 -4.58 0.26
N VAL A 69 -1.90 -5.17 1.37
CA VAL A 69 -0.92 -4.58 2.29
C VAL A 69 0.28 -5.51 2.40
N LEU A 70 1.46 -4.92 2.41
CA LEU A 70 2.71 -5.57 2.77
C LEU A 70 3.15 -5.02 4.12
N ALA A 71 3.44 -5.93 5.03
CA ALA A 71 4.02 -5.63 6.33
C ALA A 71 5.28 -6.49 6.53
N PHE A 72 6.25 -5.96 7.24
CA PHE A 72 7.46 -6.70 7.61
C PHE A 72 7.54 -6.87 9.12
N VAL A 73 8.24 -7.89 9.57
CA VAL A 73 8.70 -8.02 10.95
C VAL A 73 10.21 -8.14 10.92
N GLN A 74 10.86 -7.42 11.82
CA GLN A 74 12.27 -7.57 12.12
C GLN A 74 12.46 -7.52 13.63
N GLU A 75 12.58 -8.69 14.23
CA GLU A 75 12.93 -8.87 15.64
C GLU A 75 14.21 -9.72 15.71
N SER A 76 14.87 -9.77 16.87
CA SER A 76 16.22 -10.33 17.05
C SER A 76 16.47 -11.72 16.43
N GLU A 77 15.42 -12.52 16.26
CA GLU A 77 15.48 -13.87 15.70
C GLU A 77 14.57 -14.08 14.48
N GLU A 78 13.79 -13.07 14.08
CA GLU A 78 12.76 -13.24 13.04
C GLU A 78 12.77 -12.10 12.03
N LEU A 79 12.92 -12.50 10.76
CA LEU A 79 12.75 -11.66 9.60
C LEU A 79 11.63 -12.23 8.75
N GLY A 80 10.59 -11.45 8.50
CA GLY A 80 9.41 -11.94 7.81
C GLY A 80 8.68 -10.88 7.02
N ILE A 81 7.99 -11.33 5.98
CA ILE A 81 7.09 -10.51 5.17
C ILE A 81 5.70 -11.12 5.24
N LEU A 82 4.71 -10.27 5.50
CA LEU A 82 3.30 -10.61 5.54
C LEU A 82 2.58 -9.82 4.45
N GLU A 83 1.97 -10.54 3.51
CA GLU A 83 1.11 -9.96 2.48
C GLU A 83 -0.35 -10.35 2.73
N LEU A 84 -1.25 -9.38 2.73
CA LEU A 84 -2.68 -9.60 2.95
C LEU A 84 -3.50 -8.82 1.93
N THR A 85 -4.51 -9.47 1.38
CA THR A 85 -5.47 -8.85 0.44
C THR A 85 -6.89 -8.82 1.02
N ALA A 86 -7.62 -7.74 0.78
CA ALA A 86 -9.01 -7.56 1.19
C ALA A 86 -9.83 -6.80 0.14
N VAL A 87 -11.15 -6.77 0.35
CA VAL A 87 -12.10 -5.98 -0.42
C VAL A 87 -13.02 -5.23 0.55
N SER A 88 -13.53 -4.08 0.12
CA SER A 88 -14.58 -3.36 0.84
C SER A 88 -15.79 -4.28 1.05
N SER A 89 -16.44 -4.14 2.20
CA SER A 89 -17.65 -4.89 2.52
C SER A 89 -18.85 -3.96 2.64
N LYS A 90 -20.02 -4.48 2.25
CA LYS A 90 -21.31 -3.81 2.45
C LYS A 90 -21.55 -3.55 3.95
N PRO A 91 -22.20 -2.42 4.33
CA PRO A 91 -22.74 -2.26 5.68
C PRO A 91 -23.73 -3.40 5.97
N LYS A 92 -23.61 -4.05 7.12
CA LYS A 92 -24.72 -4.89 7.63
C LYS A 92 -25.80 -3.94 8.19
N PRO A 93 -27.05 -4.37 8.35
CA PRO A 93 -28.11 -3.53 8.93
C PRO A 93 -27.68 -2.83 10.24
N ASP A 94 -26.87 -3.51 11.05
CA ASP A 94 -26.37 -3.01 12.34
C ASP A 94 -24.84 -2.82 12.36
N ALA A 95 -24.17 -2.89 11.21
CA ALA A 95 -22.71 -2.71 11.12
C ALA A 95 -22.32 -1.70 10.06
N GLU A 96 -21.50 -0.73 10.45
CA GLU A 96 -20.84 0.18 9.52
C GLU A 96 -20.07 -0.61 8.46
N GLY A 97 -20.26 -0.27 7.18
CA GLY A 97 -19.45 -0.84 6.10
C GLY A 97 -17.97 -0.56 6.35
N ILE A 98 -17.11 -1.57 6.17
CA ILE A 98 -15.67 -1.45 6.45
C ILE A 98 -14.90 -1.44 5.12
N CYS A 99 -14.09 -0.40 4.91
CA CYS A 99 -13.18 -0.28 3.76
C CYS A 99 -12.12 -1.39 3.78
N ALA A 100 -11.59 -1.75 2.60
CA ALA A 100 -10.62 -2.83 2.46
C ALA A 100 -9.37 -2.61 3.31
N GLU A 101 -8.88 -1.38 3.33
CA GLU A 101 -7.66 -0.92 3.99
C GLU A 101 -7.78 -1.05 5.52
N ARG A 102 -8.95 -0.70 6.06
CA ARG A 102 -9.23 -0.89 7.49
C ARG A 102 -9.28 -2.37 7.86
N ARG A 103 -9.82 -3.23 6.99
CA ARG A 103 -9.87 -4.68 7.24
C ARG A 103 -8.48 -5.28 7.29
N LEU A 104 -7.58 -4.79 6.44
CA LEU A 104 -6.18 -5.22 6.37
C LEU A 104 -5.43 -4.82 7.63
N THR A 105 -5.49 -3.55 8.00
CA THR A 105 -4.82 -3.04 9.21
C THR A 105 -5.39 -3.70 10.48
N ASP A 106 -6.71 -3.90 10.57
CA ASP A 106 -7.33 -4.64 11.67
C ASP A 106 -6.92 -6.13 11.69
N ARG A 107 -6.54 -6.72 10.55
CA ARG A 107 -6.06 -8.09 10.47
C ARG A 107 -4.60 -8.19 10.91
N ILE A 108 -3.74 -7.27 10.50
CA ILE A 108 -2.35 -7.18 10.98
C ILE A 108 -2.33 -7.02 12.50
N GLN A 109 -3.14 -6.11 13.05
CA GLN A 109 -3.25 -5.91 14.49
C GLN A 109 -3.70 -7.17 15.25
N ARG A 110 -4.57 -7.99 14.65
CA ARG A 110 -4.95 -9.29 15.23
C ARG A 110 -3.80 -10.29 15.16
N ILE A 111 -3.07 -10.32 14.05
CA ILE A 111 -1.89 -11.18 13.88
C ILE A 111 -0.83 -10.81 14.92
N ASN A 112 -0.51 -9.52 15.07
CA ASN A 112 0.48 -9.04 16.03
C ASN A 112 0.11 -9.48 17.45
N ARG A 113 -1.15 -9.28 17.86
CA ARG A 113 -1.64 -9.74 19.17
C ARG A 113 -1.59 -11.25 19.36
N SER A 114 -1.83 -12.03 18.31
CA SER A 114 -1.89 -13.51 18.40
C SER A 114 -0.54 -14.20 18.29
N SER A 115 0.41 -13.59 17.57
CA SER A 115 1.75 -14.15 17.32
C SER A 115 2.78 -13.65 18.32
N GLY A 116 2.54 -12.50 18.95
CA GLY A 116 3.54 -11.82 19.79
C GLY A 116 4.54 -10.99 18.99
N LEU A 117 4.49 -11.04 17.65
CA LEU A 117 5.39 -10.32 16.75
C LEU A 117 4.80 -8.98 16.32
N PHE A 118 5.65 -8.00 16.02
CA PHE A 118 5.22 -6.73 15.45
C PHE A 118 5.41 -6.67 13.93
N TYR A 119 4.37 -7.01 13.18
CA TYR A 119 4.33 -6.73 11.74
C TYR A 119 4.00 -5.24 11.52
N GLU A 120 4.96 -4.52 10.97
CA GLU A 120 4.88 -3.11 10.60
C GLU A 120 4.48 -2.96 9.12
N PRO A 121 3.34 -2.32 8.81
CA PRO A 121 2.96 -2.03 7.42
C PRO A 121 3.93 -1.05 6.73
N ILE A 122 4.39 -1.41 5.54
CA ILE A 122 5.31 -0.59 4.73
C ILE A 122 4.71 -0.15 3.40
N GLY A 123 3.71 -0.89 2.91
CA GLY A 123 3.06 -0.60 1.64
C GLY A 123 1.59 -1.00 1.65
N LEU A 124 0.73 -0.11 1.17
CA LEU A 124 -0.70 -0.32 1.02
C LEU A 124 -1.12 0.04 -0.40
N VAL A 125 -1.46 -0.97 -1.19
CA VAL A 125 -2.02 -0.81 -2.54
C VAL A 125 -3.55 -0.77 -2.44
N VAL A 126 -4.17 0.24 -3.03
CA VAL A 126 -5.62 0.41 -3.09
C VAL A 126 -6.06 0.53 -4.54
N ILE A 127 -7.05 -0.26 -4.93
CA ILE A 127 -7.64 -0.24 -6.26
C ILE A 127 -9.14 -0.01 -6.15
N GLY A 128 -9.60 1.10 -6.70
CA GLY A 128 -10.99 1.48 -6.75
C GLY A 128 -11.28 2.34 -7.97
N GLU A 129 -12.55 2.40 -8.37
CA GLU A 129 -12.98 3.40 -9.35
C GLU A 129 -12.78 4.81 -8.77
N PRO A 130 -12.39 5.80 -9.59
CA PRO A 130 -12.46 7.20 -9.20
C PRO A 130 -13.85 7.51 -8.63
N GLN A 131 -13.87 8.16 -7.48
CA GLN A 131 -15.11 8.48 -6.78
C GLN A 131 -15.51 9.90 -7.15
N PRO A 132 -16.78 10.15 -7.52
CA PRO A 132 -17.28 11.51 -7.62
C PRO A 132 -17.06 12.18 -6.27
N ASP A 133 -16.27 13.23 -6.29
CA ASP A 133 -15.85 13.88 -5.08
C ASP A 133 -16.97 14.78 -4.53
N GLN A 134 -17.87 14.18 -3.76
CA GLN A 134 -18.95 14.91 -3.10
C GLN A 134 -18.50 15.65 -1.83
N ALA A 135 -17.26 15.44 -1.37
CA ALA A 135 -16.79 15.93 -0.06
C ALA A 135 -15.63 16.95 -0.15
N THR A 136 -14.80 16.91 -1.19
CA THR A 136 -13.55 17.67 -1.28
C THR A 136 -13.52 18.66 -2.47
N GLY A 137 -14.48 18.60 -3.40
CA GLY A 137 -14.63 19.53 -4.53
C GLY A 137 -13.52 19.48 -5.59
N PHE A 138 -12.70 18.43 -5.60
CA PHE A 138 -11.62 18.17 -6.55
C PHE A 138 -12.10 17.40 -7.78
N GLU A 139 -11.22 17.25 -8.78
CA GLU A 139 -11.59 16.56 -10.00
C GLU A 139 -12.06 15.12 -9.72
N PRO A 140 -13.13 14.64 -10.41
CA PRO A 140 -13.65 13.27 -10.27
C PRO A 140 -12.60 12.15 -10.51
N GLU A 141 -11.43 12.54 -11.00
CA GLU A 141 -10.33 11.70 -11.44
C GLU A 141 -9.37 11.28 -10.31
N THR A 142 -9.44 11.93 -9.15
CA THR A 142 -8.46 11.77 -8.07
C THR A 142 -8.79 10.55 -7.19
N LEU A 143 -7.82 9.66 -6.99
CA LEU A 143 -8.01 8.38 -6.32
C LEU A 143 -7.80 8.50 -4.80
N TRP A 144 -8.90 8.67 -4.07
CA TRP A 144 -8.83 8.88 -2.63
C TRP A 144 -9.16 7.64 -1.80
N MET A 145 -8.36 7.43 -0.76
CA MET A 145 -8.74 6.57 0.36
C MET A 145 -9.97 7.13 1.10
N CYS A 146 -10.68 6.30 1.85
CA CYS A 146 -11.84 6.79 2.60
C CYS A 146 -11.43 7.72 3.77
N SER A 147 -11.60 9.02 3.55
CA SER A 147 -11.24 10.15 4.43
C SER A 147 -12.08 10.25 5.71
N GLU A 148 -13.37 9.97 5.64
CA GLU A 148 -14.30 10.21 6.76
C GLU A 148 -14.22 9.17 7.87
N ARG A 149 -13.92 7.91 7.51
CA ARG A 149 -14.12 6.76 8.42
C ARG A 149 -12.91 5.87 8.56
N CYS A 150 -12.18 5.66 7.47
CA CYS A 150 -11.13 4.65 7.44
C CYS A 150 -9.78 5.30 7.75
N TRP A 151 -9.44 6.40 7.08
CA TRP A 151 -8.16 7.06 7.27
C TRP A 151 -7.89 7.53 8.72
N PRO A 152 -8.78 8.29 9.39
CA PRO A 152 -8.53 8.74 10.75
C PRO A 152 -8.40 7.56 11.72
N ARG A 153 -9.16 6.47 11.50
CA ARG A 153 -9.10 5.27 12.35
C ARG A 153 -7.86 4.41 12.13
N ILE A 154 -7.15 4.59 11.03
CA ILE A 154 -5.92 3.86 10.69
C ILE A 154 -4.69 4.65 11.18
N ILE A 155 -4.60 5.94 10.85
CA ILE A 155 -3.44 6.77 11.22
C ILE A 155 -3.48 7.25 12.67
N GLN A 156 -4.58 7.87 13.13
CA GLN A 156 -4.63 8.39 14.51
C GLN A 156 -4.50 7.27 15.56
N ARG A 157 -4.78 6.02 15.19
CA ARG A 157 -4.60 4.85 16.05
C ARG A 157 -3.25 4.15 15.87
N GLY A 158 -2.33 4.73 15.10
CA GLY A 158 -0.99 4.19 14.86
C GLY A 158 -0.97 2.82 14.19
N LYS A 159 -2.03 2.44 13.45
CA LYS A 159 -2.10 1.12 12.79
C LYS A 159 -1.25 1.05 11.54
N VAL A 160 -0.91 2.20 10.97
CA VAL A 160 -0.03 2.36 9.82
C VAL A 160 1.00 3.44 10.19
N PRO A 161 2.30 3.16 10.02
CA PRO A 161 3.37 4.15 10.20
C PRO A 161 3.22 5.34 9.26
N GLN A 162 3.74 6.50 9.66
CA GLN A 162 3.69 7.73 8.87
C GLN A 162 4.44 7.63 7.53
N ASP A 163 5.45 6.78 7.46
CA ASP A 163 6.27 6.56 6.26
C ASP A 163 5.84 5.34 5.43
N CYS A 164 4.71 4.70 5.78
CA CYS A 164 4.12 3.66 4.95
C CYS A 164 3.69 4.24 3.60
N LEU A 165 4.09 3.58 2.51
CA LEU A 165 3.73 3.99 1.17
C LEU A 165 2.30 3.56 0.84
N VAL A 166 1.46 4.52 0.52
CA VAL A 166 0.12 4.31 0.02
C VAL A 166 0.13 4.49 -1.48
N VAL A 167 -0.28 3.45 -2.20
CA VAL A 167 -0.31 3.41 -3.67
C VAL A 167 -1.75 3.25 -4.11
N THR A 168 -2.36 4.31 -4.64
CA THR A 168 -3.70 4.21 -5.23
C THR A 168 -3.58 3.96 -6.73
N VAL A 169 -4.29 2.97 -7.26
CA VAL A 169 -4.16 2.53 -8.66
C VAL A 169 -5.53 2.44 -9.31
N ARG A 170 -5.65 2.97 -10.53
CA ARG A 170 -6.88 2.83 -11.32
C ARG A 170 -7.09 1.37 -11.73
N PRO A 171 -8.34 0.94 -11.95
CA PRO A 171 -8.67 -0.41 -12.42
C PRO A 171 -7.98 -0.90 -13.68
N ASN A 172 -7.64 0.02 -14.58
CA ASN A 172 -6.91 -0.25 -15.82
C ASN A 172 -5.39 -0.34 -15.59
N LYS A 173 -4.91 -0.04 -14.37
CA LYS A 173 -3.51 -0.07 -13.93
C LYS A 173 -2.59 0.92 -14.65
N HIS A 174 -3.18 1.91 -15.31
CA HIS A 174 -2.43 2.89 -16.10
C HIS A 174 -2.18 4.21 -15.38
N LYS A 175 -2.87 4.45 -14.27
CA LYS A 175 -2.74 5.68 -13.48
C LYS A 175 -2.55 5.30 -12.02
N THR A 176 -1.56 5.91 -11.38
CA THR A 176 -1.24 5.68 -9.98
C THR A 176 -1.04 6.99 -9.24
N GLN A 177 -1.24 6.99 -7.93
CA GLN A 177 -0.74 8.01 -7.02
C GLN A 177 0.04 7.30 -5.94
N VAL A 178 1.15 7.91 -5.53
CA VAL A 178 2.06 7.33 -4.53
C VAL A 178 2.36 8.42 -3.52
N GLN A 179 2.02 8.16 -2.26
CA GLN A 179 2.21 9.08 -1.15
C GLN A 179 2.69 8.31 0.07
N ILE A 180 3.40 8.96 0.98
CA ILE A 180 3.54 8.43 2.33
C ILE A 180 2.28 8.73 3.14
N ALA A 181 2.03 7.95 4.19
CA ALA A 181 0.85 8.13 5.01
C ALA A 181 0.79 9.54 5.64
N GLU A 182 1.92 10.12 6.04
CA GLU A 182 1.97 11.50 6.56
C GLU A 182 1.40 12.53 5.57
N GLU A 183 1.71 12.42 4.27
CA GLU A 183 1.23 13.32 3.23
C GLU A 183 -0.29 13.22 3.07
N ILE A 184 -0.85 12.01 3.16
CA ILE A 184 -2.30 11.79 3.09
C ILE A 184 -2.99 12.35 4.34
N ASP A 185 -2.39 12.19 5.52
CA ASP A 185 -2.94 12.73 6.76
C ASP A 185 -2.96 14.26 6.74
N ALA A 186 -1.86 14.89 6.32
CA ALA A 186 -1.78 16.33 6.13
C ALA A 186 -2.81 16.84 5.10
N PHE A 187 -3.02 16.09 4.01
CA PHE A 187 -4.04 16.40 3.02
C PHE A 187 -5.45 16.42 3.63
N TYR A 188 -5.84 15.38 4.37
CA TYR A 188 -7.17 15.35 4.98
C TYR A 188 -7.34 16.36 6.10
N GLN A 189 -6.29 16.66 6.87
CA GLN A 189 -6.35 17.70 7.88
C GLN A 189 -6.59 19.07 7.24
N ASN A 190 -5.92 19.39 6.12
CA ASN A 190 -6.17 20.62 5.38
C ASN A 190 -7.63 20.74 4.94
N LEU A 191 -8.23 19.63 4.48
CA LEU A 191 -9.64 19.62 4.07
C LEU A 191 -10.60 19.86 5.23
N VAL A 192 -10.35 19.23 6.38
CA VAL A 192 -11.13 19.46 7.60
C VAL A 192 -11.05 20.93 8.03
N ASP A 193 -9.87 21.54 7.87
CA ASP A 193 -9.62 22.95 8.19
C ASP A 193 -10.17 23.93 7.13
N GLY A 194 -10.84 23.43 6.08
CA GLY A 194 -11.36 24.25 4.97
C GLY A 194 -10.26 24.85 4.07
N ARG A 195 -9.03 24.33 4.16
CA ARG A 195 -7.89 24.72 3.32
C ARG A 195 -7.82 23.83 2.07
N ARG A 196 -7.48 24.42 0.93
CA ARG A 196 -7.29 23.67 -0.30
C ARG A 196 -5.89 23.04 -0.29
N GLY A 197 -5.83 21.73 0.00
CA GLY A 197 -4.60 20.94 -0.16
C GLY A 197 -4.18 20.84 -1.62
N ARG A 198 -2.91 20.57 -1.87
CA ARG A 198 -2.42 20.21 -3.21
C ARG A 198 -2.92 18.81 -3.55
N GLU A 199 -3.50 18.63 -4.74
CA GLU A 199 -3.87 17.31 -5.22
C GLU A 199 -2.63 16.43 -5.45
N PRO A 200 -2.72 15.12 -5.17
CA PRO A 200 -1.61 14.22 -5.39
C PRO A 200 -1.33 14.07 -6.87
N ILE A 201 -0.05 14.02 -7.20
CA ILE A 201 0.40 13.82 -8.56
C ILE A 201 -0.03 12.43 -9.01
N THR A 202 -0.65 12.36 -10.19
CA THR A 202 -1.00 11.11 -10.83
C THR A 202 0.06 10.77 -11.86
N TYR A 203 0.60 9.55 -11.79
CA TYR A 203 1.65 9.04 -12.65
C TYR A 203 1.08 8.04 -13.66
N ASP A 204 1.63 8.06 -14.88
CA ASP A 204 1.31 7.11 -15.93
C ASP A 204 2.12 5.83 -15.77
N HIS A 205 1.43 4.70 -15.86
CA HIS A 205 2.01 3.36 -15.87
C HIS A 205 1.61 2.61 -17.12
N ASP A 206 2.56 1.95 -17.75
CA ASP A 206 2.30 0.88 -18.69
C ASP A 206 2.68 -0.47 -18.08
N ARG A 207 2.54 -1.55 -18.84
CA ARG A 207 2.90 -2.89 -18.35
C ARG A 207 4.40 -3.03 -18.05
N ALA A 208 5.27 -2.31 -18.75
CA ALA A 208 6.72 -2.36 -18.58
C ALA A 208 7.16 -1.62 -17.30
N SER A 209 6.49 -0.51 -16.99
CA SER A 209 6.77 0.32 -15.80
C SER A 209 6.65 -0.46 -14.49
N TRP A 210 5.75 -1.44 -14.41
CA TRP A 210 5.61 -2.29 -13.22
C TRP A 210 6.75 -3.29 -13.08
N SER A 211 7.30 -3.80 -14.19
CA SER A 211 8.41 -4.78 -14.14
C SER A 211 9.76 -4.16 -13.82
N GLU A 212 9.94 -2.85 -14.05
CA GLU A 212 11.21 -2.14 -13.89
C GLU A 212 11.39 -1.52 -12.49
N ILE A 213 10.39 -1.59 -11.61
CA ILE A 213 10.41 -0.93 -10.29
C ILE A 213 11.63 -1.35 -9.46
N VAL A 214 11.98 -2.65 -9.46
CA VAL A 214 13.13 -3.12 -8.66
C VAL A 214 14.45 -2.61 -9.22
N ASP A 215 14.58 -2.57 -10.55
CA ASP A 215 15.80 -2.07 -11.20
C ASP A 215 15.95 -0.56 -10.95
N GLU A 216 14.85 0.19 -10.97
CA GLU A 216 14.83 1.61 -10.64
C GLU A 216 15.17 1.86 -9.16
N PHE A 217 14.63 1.05 -8.24
CA PHE A 217 15.00 1.12 -6.82
C PHE A 217 16.51 0.90 -6.62
N ASP A 218 17.04 -0.17 -7.22
CA ASP A 218 18.46 -0.54 -7.11
C ASP A 218 19.39 0.49 -7.77
N ARG A 219 18.87 1.32 -8.69
CA ARG A 219 19.59 2.46 -9.29
C ARG A 219 19.66 3.66 -8.35
N ILE A 220 18.63 3.87 -7.53
CA ILE A 220 18.52 5.05 -6.64
C ILE A 220 19.34 4.85 -5.37
N ILE A 221 19.28 3.67 -4.76
CA ILE A 221 19.93 3.39 -3.48
C ILE A 221 20.83 2.15 -3.56
N PRO A 222 22.08 2.21 -3.06
CA PRO A 222 22.96 1.05 -3.04
C PRO A 222 22.36 -0.09 -2.21
N ARG A 223 22.46 -1.33 -2.71
CA ARG A 223 21.95 -2.53 -2.00
C ARG A 223 22.66 -2.84 -0.68
N THR A 224 23.73 -2.13 -0.37
CA THR A 224 24.46 -2.22 0.91
C THR A 224 23.87 -1.33 1.99
N VAL A 225 22.93 -0.43 1.66
CA VAL A 225 22.30 0.45 2.65
C VAL A 225 21.35 -0.38 3.52
N ASP A 226 21.65 -0.45 4.81
CA ASP A 226 20.77 -1.00 5.82
C ASP A 226 19.79 0.10 6.28
N PRO A 227 18.48 -0.01 5.97
CA PRO A 227 17.51 1.00 6.37
C PRO A 227 17.29 1.07 7.89
N PHE A 228 17.80 0.11 8.66
CA PHE A 228 17.66 0.07 10.11
C PHE A 228 18.86 0.68 10.84
N GLU A 229 19.94 1.03 10.14
CA GLU A 229 21.12 1.68 10.71
C GLU A 229 20.80 3.09 11.23
N SER A 230 19.93 3.83 10.53
CA SER A 230 19.56 5.18 10.92
C SER A 230 18.20 5.62 10.36
N PRO A 231 17.54 6.63 10.99
CA PRO A 231 16.33 7.23 10.43
C PRO A 231 16.54 7.81 9.02
N GLU A 232 17.75 8.26 8.70
CA GLU A 232 18.08 8.78 7.37
C GLU A 232 18.14 7.66 6.32
N ALA A 233 18.77 6.52 6.63
CA ALA A 233 18.80 5.36 5.74
C ALA A 233 17.38 4.80 5.49
N ARG A 234 16.53 4.81 6.53
CA ARG A 234 15.10 4.49 6.42
C ARG A 234 14.40 5.44 5.46
N ARG A 235 14.52 6.76 5.64
CA ARG A 235 13.92 7.77 4.76
C ARG A 235 14.38 7.61 3.31
N GLN A 236 15.67 7.38 3.08
CA GLN A 236 16.22 7.16 1.75
C GLN A 236 15.62 5.90 1.09
N SER A 237 15.41 4.84 1.85
CA SER A 237 14.80 3.60 1.34
C SER A 237 13.30 3.77 1.01
N VAL A 238 12.56 4.48 1.86
CA VAL A 238 11.15 4.86 1.61
C VAL A 238 11.07 5.68 0.32
N GLU A 239 11.93 6.70 0.18
CA GLU A 239 11.94 7.59 -0.96
C GLU A 239 12.36 6.88 -2.25
N ALA A 240 13.38 6.02 -2.19
CA ALA A 240 13.80 5.22 -3.34
C ALA A 240 12.65 4.33 -3.84
N ALA A 241 11.91 3.67 -2.93
CA ALA A 241 10.74 2.90 -3.31
C ALA A 241 9.63 3.78 -3.87
N ARG A 242 9.36 4.95 -3.26
CA ARG A 242 8.37 5.90 -3.78
C ARG A 242 8.68 6.30 -5.23
N VAL A 243 9.90 6.75 -5.51
CA VAL A 243 10.32 7.19 -6.85
C VAL A 243 10.30 6.03 -7.85
N ALA A 244 10.73 4.84 -7.43
CA ALA A 244 10.70 3.65 -8.26
C ALA A 244 9.26 3.26 -8.65
N ILE A 245 8.34 3.27 -7.68
CA ILE A 245 6.92 2.97 -7.91
C ILE A 245 6.26 4.06 -8.77
N GLN A 246 6.73 5.30 -8.73
CA GLN A 246 6.25 6.36 -9.63
C GLN A 246 6.74 6.21 -11.09
N GLY A 247 7.54 5.18 -11.39
CA GLY A 247 8.10 4.93 -12.73
C GLY A 247 9.30 5.79 -13.07
N GLY A 248 10.08 6.27 -12.09
CA GLY A 248 11.30 7.05 -12.32
C GLY A 248 11.07 8.47 -12.84
N TYR A 249 9.83 8.88 -13.10
CA TYR A 249 9.48 10.25 -13.51
C TYR A 249 9.71 11.29 -12.42
N GLY A 250 9.77 10.87 -11.15
CA GLY A 250 10.02 11.75 -10.00
C GLY A 250 11.37 12.50 -10.09
N LEU A 251 12.40 11.89 -10.68
CA LEU A 251 13.71 12.53 -10.87
C LEU A 251 13.70 13.65 -11.92
N ARG A 252 12.74 13.64 -12.87
CA ARG A 252 12.61 14.70 -13.88
C ARG A 252 11.88 15.94 -13.37
N LEU A 253 11.12 15.83 -12.27
CA LEU A 253 10.33 16.93 -11.73
C LEU A 253 11.05 17.72 -10.61
N VAL A 254 12.14 17.21 -10.05
CA VAL A 254 12.92 17.88 -9.00
C VAL A 254 14.07 18.74 -9.56
N THR A 255 14.34 18.65 -10.86
CA THR A 255 15.41 19.41 -11.56
C THR A 255 14.88 20.49 -12.51
N GLY A 256 13.57 20.79 -12.46
CA GLY A 256 12.92 21.84 -13.24
C GLY A 256 12.60 23.08 -12.44
#